data_AF-A0A4R8I9A0-F1
#
_entry.id   AF-A0A4R8I9A0-F1
#
_cell.length_a   1.000
_cell.length_b   1.000
_cell.length_c   1.000
_cell.angle_alpha   90.00
_cell.angle_beta   90.00
_cell.angle_gamma   90.00
#
_symmetry.space_group_name_H-M   'P 1'
#
loop_
_entity.id
_entity.type
_entity.pdbx_description
1 polymer ?
#
loop_
_entity_poly.entity_id
_entity_poly.type
_entity_poly.pdbx_seq_one_letter_code
_entity_poly.pdbx_strand_id
1 'polypeptide(L)'
;MTIEDLVGSYSVEGSNQDGLGVAYHGVLHLTLDENRRIIAQWIIGDHIQNGTGFFKDQILVINFNYKGDDQMVYKGVAVYRCINKDTLDGFWSEKHGNPLYLGSESCVRIGGGFLN
;
A
#
# COMPACT_ATOMS: atom_id res chain seq x y z
N MET A 1 -15.85 -9.35 3.85
CA MET A 1 -14.92 -9.02 2.76
C MET A 1 -14.23 -10.28 2.29
N THR A 2 -14.21 -10.50 0.99
CA THR A 2 -13.34 -11.47 0.33
C THR A 2 -12.14 -10.75 -0.27
N ILE A 3 -11.21 -11.49 -0.86
CA ILE A 3 -10.03 -10.89 -1.51
C ILE A 3 -10.42 -10.14 -2.79
N GLU A 4 -11.46 -10.59 -3.47
CA GLU A 4 -12.03 -9.95 -4.66
C GLU A 4 -12.64 -8.58 -4.33
N ASP A 5 -13.18 -8.40 -3.13
CA ASP A 5 -13.67 -7.10 -2.65
C ASP A 5 -12.55 -6.05 -2.55
N LEU A 6 -11.28 -6.44 -2.54
CA LEU A 6 -10.13 -5.52 -2.44
C LEU A 6 -9.61 -5.06 -3.80
N VAL A 7 -10.03 -5.69 -4.91
CA VAL A 7 -9.57 -5.31 -6.25
C VAL A 7 -10.05 -3.91 -6.60
N GLY A 8 -9.15 -3.06 -7.08
CA GLY A 8 -9.45 -1.70 -7.55
C GLY A 8 -8.35 -0.70 -7.22
N SER A 9 -8.68 0.59 -7.36
CA SER A 9 -7.74 1.70 -7.16
C SER A 9 -8.11 2.48 -5.90
N TYR A 10 -7.11 2.89 -5.13
CA TYR A 10 -7.27 3.64 -3.90
C TYR A 10 -6.39 4.88 -3.92
N SER A 11 -6.93 6.01 -3.47
CA SER A 11 -6.15 7.19 -3.10
C SER A 11 -5.40 6.88 -1.82
N VAL A 12 -4.13 7.24 -1.77
CA VAL A 12 -3.23 6.97 -0.65
C VAL A 12 -2.81 8.29 -0.01
N GLU A 13 -2.85 8.34 1.31
CA GLU A 13 -2.20 9.35 2.14
C GLU A 13 -1.34 8.63 3.18
N GLY A 14 -0.05 8.95 3.27
CA GLY A 14 0.86 8.26 4.18
C GLY A 14 1.98 9.14 4.70
N SER A 15 2.82 8.59 5.58
CA SER A 15 4.02 9.27 6.09
C SER A 15 5.23 8.34 6.09
N ASN A 16 6.42 8.91 5.97
CA ASN A 16 7.66 8.16 5.84
C ASN A 16 8.13 7.52 7.15
N GLN A 17 8.92 6.46 7.01
CA GLN A 17 9.60 5.75 8.10
C GLN A 17 10.81 6.54 8.66
N ASP A 18 10.59 7.78 9.09
CA ASP A 18 11.63 8.69 9.57
C ASP A 18 11.27 9.47 10.84
N GLY A 19 10.00 9.41 11.28
CA GLY A 19 9.51 10.12 12.46
C GLY A 19 9.26 11.61 12.24
N LEU A 20 9.48 12.13 11.03
CA LEU A 20 9.22 13.53 10.69
C LEU A 20 7.74 13.77 10.38
N GLY A 21 6.99 12.73 10.00
CA GLY A 21 5.56 12.81 9.72
C GLY A 21 5.24 13.59 8.44
N VAL A 22 6.23 13.75 7.53
CA VAL A 22 5.99 14.40 6.23
C VAL A 22 5.06 13.51 5.41
N ALA A 23 3.92 14.07 5.04
CA ALA A 23 2.90 13.36 4.30
C ALA A 23 3.29 13.18 2.82
N TYR A 24 2.99 12.02 2.27
CA TYR A 24 3.00 11.74 0.84
C TYR A 24 1.60 11.34 0.37
N HIS A 25 1.35 11.53 -0.93
CA HIS A 25 0.10 11.14 -1.57
C HIS A 25 0.38 10.28 -2.80
N GLY A 26 -0.53 9.38 -3.11
CA GLY A 26 -0.37 8.49 -4.26
C GLY A 26 -1.63 7.72 -4.60
N VAL A 27 -1.46 6.74 -5.48
CA VAL A 27 -2.50 5.78 -5.85
C VAL A 27 -1.98 4.37 -5.65
N LEU A 28 -2.79 3.52 -5.03
CA LEU A 28 -2.56 2.08 -4.92
C LEU A 28 -3.55 1.35 -5.83
N HIS A 29 -3.03 0.57 -6.77
CA HIS A 29 -3.79 -0.35 -7.59
C HIS A 29 -3.64 -1.78 -7.04
N LEU A 30 -4.76 -2.43 -6.73
CA LEU A 30 -4.83 -3.82 -6.32
C LEU A 30 -5.54 -4.65 -7.39
N THR A 31 -4.90 -5.72 -7.83
CA THR A 31 -5.46 -6.74 -8.74
C THR A 31 -5.16 -8.15 -8.20
N LEU A 32 -5.67 -9.18 -8.89
CA LEU A 32 -5.39 -10.57 -8.57
C LEU A 32 -4.68 -11.25 -9.75
N ASP A 33 -3.72 -12.11 -9.43
CA ASP A 33 -3.16 -13.04 -10.40
C ASP A 33 -4.08 -14.26 -10.62
N GLU A 34 -3.68 -15.16 -11.52
CA GLU A 34 -4.39 -16.40 -11.84
C GLU A 34 -4.61 -17.34 -10.63
N ASN A 35 -3.78 -17.19 -9.58
CA ASN A 35 -3.85 -17.98 -8.35
C ASN A 35 -4.61 -17.25 -7.22
N ARG A 36 -5.26 -16.12 -7.53
CA ARG A 36 -5.92 -15.24 -6.56
C ARG A 36 -4.97 -14.70 -5.48
N ARG A 37 -3.74 -14.36 -5.85
CA ARG A 37 -2.80 -13.61 -5.01
C ARG A 37 -2.90 -12.13 -5.33
N ILE A 38 -2.72 -11.28 -4.32
CA ILE A 38 -2.74 -9.82 -4.52
C ILE A 38 -1.51 -9.41 -5.33
N ILE A 39 -1.75 -8.64 -6.39
CA ILE A 39 -0.74 -7.86 -7.09
C ILE A 39 -1.02 -6.39 -6.78
N ALA A 40 -0.01 -5.68 -6.32
CA ALA A 40 -0.11 -4.30 -5.91
C ALA A 40 0.85 -3.42 -6.71
N GLN A 41 0.39 -2.23 -7.08
CA GLN A 41 1.24 -1.19 -7.64
C GLN A 41 0.91 0.14 -7.00
N TRP A 42 1.93 0.78 -6.42
CA TRP A 42 1.83 2.15 -5.93
C TRP A 42 2.43 3.10 -6.96
N ILE A 43 1.80 4.26 -7.08
CA ILE A 43 2.30 5.43 -7.82
C ILE A 43 2.34 6.59 -6.83
N ILE A 44 3.54 7.01 -6.44
CA ILE A 44 3.77 8.10 -5.47
C ILE A 44 4.71 9.10 -6.14
N GLY A 45 4.18 10.27 -6.53
CA GLY A 45 4.91 11.18 -7.40
C GLY A 45 5.25 10.53 -8.75
N ASP A 46 6.53 10.50 -9.09
CA ASP A 46 7.08 9.82 -10.27
C ASP A 46 7.60 8.40 -9.97
N HIS A 47 7.55 7.95 -8.71
CA HIS A 47 8.00 6.64 -8.30
C HIS A 47 6.90 5.57 -8.46
N ILE A 48 7.30 4.45 -9.07
CA ILE A 48 6.48 3.23 -9.17
C ILE A 48 7.03 2.18 -8.23
N GLN A 49 6.16 1.63 -7.38
CA GLN A 49 6.49 0.52 -6.50
C GLN A 49 5.58 -0.66 -6.80
N ASN A 50 6.11 -1.88 -6.75
CA ASN A 50 5.35 -3.09 -7.07
C ASN A 50 5.40 -4.06 -5.89
N GLY A 51 4.31 -4.78 -5.67
CA GLY A 51 4.22 -5.74 -4.59
C GLY A 51 3.35 -6.94 -4.89
N THR A 52 3.54 -7.97 -4.08
CA THR A 52 2.69 -9.16 -4.07
C THR A 52 2.31 -9.48 -2.64
N GLY A 53 1.09 -9.97 -2.45
CA GLY A 53 0.51 -10.09 -1.12
C GLY A 53 -0.54 -11.17 -0.97
N PHE A 54 -1.03 -11.26 0.26
CA PHE A 54 -2.12 -12.15 0.63
C PHE A 54 -3.04 -11.43 1.62
N PHE A 55 -4.29 -11.91 1.68
CA PHE A 55 -5.33 -11.37 2.53
C PHE A 55 -5.89 -12.47 3.41
N LYS A 56 -6.02 -12.19 4.71
CA LYS A 56 -6.68 -13.08 5.67
C LYS A 56 -7.16 -12.28 6.87
N ASP A 57 -8.34 -12.62 7.40
CA ASP A 57 -8.87 -12.05 8.65
C ASP A 57 -8.91 -10.51 8.67
N GLN A 58 -9.27 -9.90 7.52
CA GLN A 58 -9.30 -8.45 7.31
C GLN A 58 -7.93 -7.78 7.34
N ILE A 59 -6.85 -8.56 7.26
CA ILE A 59 -5.49 -8.08 7.16
C ILE A 59 -4.96 -8.37 5.75
N LEU A 60 -4.51 -7.32 5.08
CA LEU A 60 -3.80 -7.38 3.81
C LEU A 60 -2.31 -7.17 4.07
N VAL A 61 -1.48 -8.13 3.66
CA VAL A 61 -0.02 -8.04 3.77
C VAL A 61 0.57 -8.04 2.37
N ILE A 62 1.41 -7.05 2.06
CA ILE A 62 2.05 -6.92 0.75
C ILE A 62 3.55 -6.73 0.93
N ASN A 63 4.33 -7.64 0.34
CA ASN A 63 5.76 -7.42 0.18
C ASN A 63 5.96 -6.55 -1.05
N PHE A 64 6.60 -5.39 -0.89
CA PHE A 64 6.82 -4.45 -1.97
C PHE A 64 8.31 -4.24 -2.24
N ASN A 65 8.59 -3.73 -3.43
CA ASN A 65 9.90 -3.24 -3.83
C ASN A 65 9.78 -2.08 -4.80
N TYR A 66 10.80 -1.24 -4.83
CA TYR A 66 10.94 -0.15 -5.79
C TYR A 66 12.41 0.09 -6.10
N LYS A 67 12.66 0.80 -7.20
CA LYS A 67 14.00 1.21 -7.61
C LYS A 67 14.23 2.65 -7.14
N GLY A 68 15.27 2.87 -6.35
CA GLY A 68 15.68 4.20 -5.93
C GLY A 68 16.44 4.94 -7.04
N ASP A 69 16.67 6.23 -6.83
CA ASP A 69 17.40 7.08 -7.79
C ASP A 69 18.84 6.61 -8.00
N ASP A 70 19.43 6.03 -6.96
CA ASP A 70 20.73 5.35 -6.94
C ASP A 70 20.75 4.02 -7.73
N GLN A 71 19.64 3.67 -8.39
CA GLN A 71 19.42 2.45 -9.15
C GLN A 71 19.39 1.16 -8.30
N MET A 72 19.40 1.27 -6.97
CA MET A 72 19.28 0.13 -6.06
C MET A 72 17.82 -0.27 -5.88
N VAL A 73 17.60 -1.54 -5.54
CA VAL A 73 16.26 -2.08 -5.25
C VAL A 73 16.05 -2.12 -3.75
N TYR A 74 15.07 -1.34 -3.30
CA TYR A 74 14.61 -1.27 -1.92
C TYR A 74 13.42 -2.19 -1.73
N LYS A 75 13.27 -2.73 -0.51
CA LYS A 75 12.25 -3.76 -0.22
C LYS A 75 11.65 -3.52 1.15
N GLY A 76 10.36 -3.76 1.24
CA GLY A 76 9.63 -3.61 2.48
C GLY A 76 8.36 -4.44 2.53
N VAL A 77 7.62 -4.27 3.61
CA VAL A 77 6.32 -4.89 3.84
C VAL A 77 5.34 -3.81 4.25
N ALA A 78 4.20 -3.77 3.56
CA ALA A 78 3.04 -2.98 3.94
C ALA A 78 1.97 -3.92 4.54
N VAL A 79 1.34 -3.47 5.62
CA VAL A 79 0.29 -4.20 6.32
C VAL A 79 -0.90 -3.26 6.49
N TYR A 80 -2.07 -3.70 6.02
CA TYR A 80 -3.32 -2.95 6.16
C TYR A 80 -4.33 -3.76 6.93
N ARG A 81 -5.04 -3.08 7.82
CA ARG A 81 -6.35 -3.49 8.28
C ARG A 81 -7.39 -2.96 7.29
N CYS A 82 -8.11 -3.88 6.66
CA CYS A 82 -9.24 -3.57 5.79
C CYS A 82 -10.45 -3.24 6.67
N ILE A 83 -10.77 -1.95 6.83
CA ILE A 83 -11.89 -1.49 7.67
C ILE A 83 -13.22 -1.85 7.00
N ASN A 84 -13.30 -1.63 5.69
CA ASN A 84 -14.37 -2.04 4.81
C ASN A 84 -13.79 -2.20 3.38
N LYS A 85 -14.64 -2.51 2.39
CA LYS A 85 -14.18 -2.70 1.01
C LYS A 85 -13.53 -1.46 0.38
N ASP A 86 -13.78 -0.28 0.92
CA ASP A 86 -13.37 1.01 0.37
C ASP A 86 -12.33 1.74 1.23
N THR A 87 -12.02 1.23 2.43
CA THR A 87 -11.11 1.90 3.39
C THR A 87 -10.09 0.92 3.96
N LEU A 88 -8.81 1.25 3.78
CA LEU A 88 -7.67 0.55 4.33
C LEU A 88 -6.92 1.48 5.29
N ASP A 89 -6.50 0.94 6.42
CA ASP A 89 -5.71 1.65 7.43
C ASP A 89 -4.50 0.79 7.78
N GLY A 90 -3.30 1.31 7.55
CA GLY A 90 -2.09 0.50 7.51
C GLY A 90 -0.81 1.23 7.88
N PHE A 91 0.26 0.45 7.84
CA PHE A 91 1.62 0.88 8.10
C PHE A 91 2.58 0.04 7.27
N TRP A 92 3.82 0.50 7.15
CA TRP A 92 4.84 -0.21 6.41
C TRP A 92 6.23 -0.03 7.01
N SER A 93 7.12 -0.96 6.66
CA SER A 93 8.55 -0.88 6.96
C SER A 93 9.37 -1.28 5.74
N GLU A 94 10.35 -0.45 5.42
CA GLU A 94 11.39 -0.69 4.42
C GLU A 94 12.72 -0.98 5.14
N LYS A 95 13.53 -1.87 4.56
CA LYS A 95 14.75 -2.42 5.15
C LYS A 95 15.80 -1.36 5.55
N HIS A 96 15.93 -0.29 4.78
CA HIS A 96 16.92 0.77 4.96
C HIS A 96 16.35 2.01 5.69
N GLY A 97 15.04 2.06 5.93
CA GLY A 97 14.38 3.10 6.73
C GLY A 97 14.81 3.10 8.19
N ASN A 98 14.43 4.15 8.93
CA ASN A 98 14.80 4.27 10.34
C ASN A 98 14.04 3.22 11.17
N PRO A 99 14.73 2.26 11.83
CA PRO A 99 14.07 1.13 12.50
C PRO A 99 13.29 1.52 13.76
N LEU A 100 13.43 2.76 14.24
CA LEU A 100 12.66 3.27 15.38
C LEU A 100 11.24 3.69 15.01
N TYR A 101 10.92 3.76 13.71
CA TYR A 101 9.66 4.25 13.20
C TYR A 101 9.06 3.29 12.17
N LEU A 102 7.78 3.47 11.90
CA LEU A 102 7.05 2.83 10.81
C LEU A 102 6.48 3.95 9.93
N GLY A 103 6.40 3.70 8.62
CA GLY A 103 5.56 4.54 7.77
C GLY A 103 4.10 4.25 8.05
N SER A 104 3.25 5.27 7.90
CA SER A 104 1.78 5.13 8.02
C SER A 104 1.14 5.21 6.65
N GLU A 105 0.00 4.55 6.44
CA GLU A 105 -0.73 4.68 5.19
C GLU A 105 -2.24 4.48 5.38
N SER A 106 -3.03 5.41 4.86
CA SER A 106 -4.49 5.33 4.78
C SER A 106 -4.90 5.34 3.32
N CYS A 107 -5.80 4.42 2.94
CA CYS A 107 -6.23 4.28 1.55
C CYS A 107 -7.76 4.34 1.45
N VAL A 108 -8.27 5.14 0.51
CA VAL A 108 -9.70 5.28 0.22
C VAL A 108 -9.96 4.96 -1.25
N ARG A 109 -10.92 4.07 -1.53
CA ARG A 109 -11.21 3.62 -2.90
C ARG A 109 -11.65 4.77 -3.80
N ILE A 110 -11.02 4.87 -4.96
CA ILE A 110 -11.37 5.82 -6.01
C ILE A 110 -12.60 5.28 -6.76
N GLY A 111 -13.65 6.11 -6.87
CA GLY A 111 -14.89 5.72 -7.54
C GLY A 111 -15.83 4.84 -6.71
N GLY A 112 -15.50 4.57 -5.44
CA GLY A 112 -16.28 3.75 -4.51
C GLY A 112 -17.35 4.49 -3.68
N GLY A 113 -17.48 5.82 -3.85
CA GLY A 113 -18.64 6.60 -3.38
C GLY A 113 -18.34 7.70 -2.36
N PHE A 114 -18.42 8.95 -2.81
CA PHE A 114 -19.30 10.00 -2.28
C PHE A 114 -19.60 10.97 -3.43
N LEU A 115 -20.64 10.64 -4.21
CA LEU A 115 -21.39 11.65 -4.95
C LEU A 115 -22.66 11.86 -4.14
N ASN A 116 -22.66 12.89 -3.29
CA ASN A 116 -23.86 13.56 -2.80
C ASN A 116 -23.92 14.93 -3.46
#